data_AF-A0A9P6X105-F1
#
_entry.id   AF-A0A9P6X105-F1
#
_cell.length_a   1.000
_cell.length_b   1.000
_cell.length_c   1.000
_cell.angle_alpha   90.00
_cell.angle_beta   90.00
_cell.angle_gamma   90.00
#
_symmetry.space_group_name_H-M   'P 1'
#
loop_
_entity.id
_entity.type
_entity.pdbx_description
1 polymer ?
#
loop_
_entity_poly.entity_id
_entity_poly.type
_entity_poly.pdbx_seq_one_letter_code
_entity_poly.pdbx_strand_id
1 'polypeptide(L)'
;MIIYYGIILSPGHSTNVSHPPRSAHIIPPDLPIWQWQGNIWRKEAEAHDSVEDLLNTFALIVELNGLSIDSSWSRSVPIKMNRDQRSWFNELLKGSNLIWSEVRKIIVKTYAAQDIAQELEYMDQLLSLKMVPAESIEAFTDRFQRIRRAAKWDDNIKTASTYKRALPAFLRQEVSRSLLNLGRDQQDSVAKVAAKARKVLSSNLCSEFSPSPRQASVPRQVFIFVSLIKWNRGIQVQP
;
A
#
# COMPACT_ATOMS: atom_id res chain seq x y z
N MET A 1 43.08 -83.13 -12.10
CA MET A 1 42.86 -82.61 -13.46
C MET A 1 41.45 -82.06 -13.51
N ILE A 2 41.33 -80.75 -13.71
CA ILE A 2 40.11 -79.95 -13.59
C ILE A 2 39.43 -79.90 -14.97
N ILE A 3 38.14 -80.21 -15.06
CA ILE A 3 37.34 -80.01 -16.27
C ILE A 3 36.37 -78.85 -16.00
N TYR A 4 36.56 -77.78 -16.76
CA TYR A 4 35.76 -76.55 -16.75
C TYR A 4 34.39 -76.80 -17.42
N TYR A 5 33.30 -76.43 -16.74
CA TYR A 5 31.99 -76.23 -17.36
C TYR A 5 31.94 -74.82 -17.97
N GLY A 6 31.78 -74.75 -19.29
CA GLY A 6 31.50 -73.50 -20.01
C GLY A 6 30.02 -73.13 -19.88
N ILE A 7 29.76 -71.97 -19.26
CA ILE A 7 28.44 -71.35 -19.23
C ILE A 7 28.36 -70.33 -20.37
N ILE A 8 27.31 -70.48 -21.18
CA ILE A 8 26.95 -69.65 -22.33
C ILE A 8 26.64 -68.21 -21.87
N LEU A 9 27.31 -67.23 -22.46
CA LEU A 9 27.05 -65.80 -22.30
C LEU A 9 25.73 -65.42 -22.99
N SER A 10 24.71 -65.05 -22.22
CA SER A 10 23.60 -64.22 -22.70
C SER A 10 23.97 -62.73 -22.57
N PRO A 11 23.64 -61.85 -23.53
CA PRO A 11 23.92 -60.43 -23.41
C PRO A 11 23.02 -59.80 -22.35
N GLY A 12 23.64 -59.18 -21.35
CA GLY A 12 22.96 -58.44 -20.30
C GLY A 12 22.13 -57.31 -20.89
N HIS A 13 20.84 -57.30 -20.54
CA HIS A 13 19.94 -56.18 -20.77
C HIS A 13 20.33 -55.06 -19.80
N SER A 14 21.15 -54.12 -20.26
CA SER A 14 21.44 -52.89 -19.53
C SER A 14 20.17 -52.06 -19.44
N THR A 15 19.45 -52.15 -18.32
CA THR A 15 18.42 -51.20 -17.96
C THR A 15 19.10 -49.86 -17.68
N ASN A 16 19.19 -49.05 -18.73
CA ASN A 16 19.66 -47.68 -18.66
C ASN A 16 18.58 -46.90 -17.88
N VAL A 17 18.72 -46.86 -16.56
CA VAL A 17 17.94 -45.97 -15.71
C VAL A 17 18.39 -44.56 -16.07
N SER A 18 17.67 -43.94 -16.99
CA SER A 18 17.80 -42.53 -17.32
C SER A 18 17.48 -41.73 -16.06
N HIS A 19 18.53 -41.41 -15.29
CA HIS A 19 18.42 -40.36 -14.29
C HIS A 19 17.89 -39.11 -15.01
N PRO A 20 16.81 -38.47 -14.50
CA PRO A 20 16.38 -37.20 -15.04
C PRO A 20 17.60 -36.26 -15.01
N PRO A 21 17.83 -35.48 -16.07
CA PRO A 21 19.01 -34.64 -16.15
C PRO A 21 19.08 -33.75 -14.90
N ARG A 22 20.26 -33.68 -14.27
CA ARG A 22 20.52 -32.94 -13.01
C ARG A 22 20.05 -31.46 -13.05
N SER A 23 19.78 -30.92 -14.24
CA SER A 23 19.19 -29.61 -14.49
C SER A 23 17.72 -29.48 -14.06
N ALA A 24 16.97 -30.59 -13.90
CA ALA A 24 15.56 -30.57 -13.51
C ALA A 24 15.29 -29.99 -12.10
N HIS A 25 16.34 -29.83 -11.28
CA HIS A 25 16.23 -29.35 -9.90
C HIS A 25 17.01 -28.06 -9.61
N ILE A 26 17.56 -27.42 -10.65
CA ILE A 26 18.29 -26.16 -10.47
C ILE A 26 17.28 -25.02 -10.28
N ILE A 27 17.54 -24.20 -9.26
CA ILE A 27 16.86 -22.94 -9.01
C ILE A 27 17.89 -21.84 -9.31
N PRO A 28 17.63 -20.94 -10.28
CA PRO A 28 18.55 -19.84 -10.56
C PRO A 28 18.78 -18.98 -9.31
N PRO A 29 20.04 -18.60 -8.99
CA PRO A 29 20.35 -17.82 -7.79
C PRO A 29 19.75 -16.39 -7.85
N ASP A 30 19.74 -15.82 -9.05
CA ASP A 30 19.43 -14.41 -9.30
C ASP A 30 17.94 -14.15 -9.55
N LEU A 31 17.05 -15.08 -9.17
CA LEU A 31 15.61 -14.87 -9.32
C LEU A 31 15.16 -13.59 -8.58
N PRO A 32 14.28 -12.80 -9.21
CA PRO A 32 13.83 -11.52 -8.66
C PRO A 32 13.02 -11.75 -7.40
N ILE A 33 13.16 -10.83 -6.44
CA ILE A 33 12.29 -10.81 -5.26
C ILE A 33 10.89 -10.42 -5.73
N TRP A 34 9.87 -11.14 -5.24
CA TRP A 34 8.47 -10.92 -5.62
C TRP A 34 7.91 -9.64 -5.00
N GLN A 35 8.32 -8.50 -5.56
CA GLN A 35 7.90 -7.17 -5.16
C GLN A 35 7.95 -6.18 -6.34
N TRP A 36 6.97 -5.27 -6.35
CA TRP A 36 6.83 -4.22 -7.35
C TRP A 36 6.29 -2.95 -6.67
N GLN A 37 6.20 -1.84 -7.41
CA GLN A 37 5.63 -0.60 -6.88
C GLN A 37 4.20 -0.84 -6.37
N GLY A 38 3.96 -0.51 -5.10
CA GLY A 38 2.68 -0.80 -4.42
C GLY A 38 2.64 -2.13 -3.65
N ASN A 39 3.62 -3.02 -3.82
CA ASN A 39 3.73 -4.28 -3.08
C ASN A 39 5.18 -4.56 -2.64
N ILE A 40 5.70 -3.70 -1.75
CA ILE A 40 7.08 -3.77 -1.25
C ILE A 40 7.09 -4.34 0.17
N TRP A 41 7.86 -5.41 0.37
CA TRP A 41 8.01 -6.04 1.69
C TRP A 41 9.47 -6.11 2.16
N ARG A 42 10.45 -6.04 1.24
CA ARG A 42 11.87 -5.96 1.57
C ARG A 42 12.46 -4.64 1.07
N LYS A 43 12.79 -3.74 2.00
CA LYS A 43 13.19 -2.36 1.67
C LYS A 43 14.56 -2.26 1.02
N GLU A 44 15.41 -3.25 1.24
CA GLU A 44 16.79 -3.30 0.78
C GLU A 44 16.92 -3.93 -0.61
N ALA A 45 15.82 -4.45 -1.16
CA ALA A 45 15.78 -5.07 -2.47
C ALA A 45 15.14 -4.14 -3.51
N GLU A 46 15.57 -4.28 -4.76
CA GLU A 46 14.99 -3.56 -5.88
C GLU A 46 13.53 -3.98 -6.10
N ALA A 47 12.68 -3.01 -6.43
CA ALA A 47 11.27 -3.23 -6.74
C ALA A 47 11.04 -2.96 -8.23
N HIS A 48 10.34 -3.88 -8.88
CA HIS A 48 9.94 -3.72 -10.28
C HIS A 48 8.86 -2.64 -10.42
N ASP A 49 8.74 -2.04 -11.61
CA ASP A 49 7.71 -1.02 -11.89
C ASP A 49 6.30 -1.60 -11.81
N SER A 50 6.11 -2.84 -12.28
CA SER A 50 4.83 -3.55 -12.29
C SER A 50 4.97 -5.05 -11.99
N VAL A 51 3.85 -5.73 -11.76
CA VAL A 51 3.82 -7.20 -11.64
C VAL A 51 4.18 -7.85 -12.98
N GLU A 52 3.82 -7.24 -14.10
CA GLU A 52 4.16 -7.70 -15.44
C GLU A 52 5.66 -7.66 -15.71
N ASP A 53 6.33 -6.57 -15.31
CA ASP A 53 7.78 -6.41 -15.46
C ASP A 53 8.54 -7.44 -14.62
N LEU A 54 8.07 -7.67 -13.40
CA LEU A 54 8.60 -8.73 -12.54
C LEU A 54 8.50 -10.10 -13.21
N LEU A 55 7.33 -10.43 -13.79
CA LEU A 55 7.11 -11.72 -14.44
C LEU A 55 7.92 -11.85 -15.75
N ASN A 56 8.15 -10.75 -16.46
CA ASN A 56 9.06 -10.70 -17.61
C ASN A 56 10.50 -10.99 -17.19
N THR A 57 11.01 -10.31 -16.16
CA THR A 57 12.37 -10.53 -15.65
C THR A 57 12.55 -11.95 -15.13
N PHE A 58 11.56 -12.47 -14.40
CA PHE A 58 11.55 -13.87 -13.95
C PHE A 58 11.67 -14.84 -15.12
N ALA A 59 10.84 -14.66 -16.15
CA ALA A 59 10.84 -15.56 -17.30
C ALA A 59 12.18 -15.52 -18.05
N LEU A 60 12.71 -14.32 -18.26
CA LEU A 60 14.01 -14.12 -18.88
C LEU A 60 15.13 -14.85 -18.11
N ILE A 61 15.18 -14.73 -16.78
CA ILE A 61 16.22 -15.40 -15.97
C ILE A 61 16.10 -16.92 -16.06
N VAL A 62 14.87 -17.46 -16.02
CA VAL A 62 14.64 -18.90 -16.16
C VAL A 62 15.13 -19.41 -17.52
N GLU A 63 14.79 -18.71 -18.60
CA GLU A 63 15.19 -19.06 -19.95
C GLU A 63 16.71 -18.94 -20.17
N LEU A 64 17.35 -17.89 -19.64
CA LEU A 64 18.80 -17.69 -19.70
C LEU A 64 19.58 -18.79 -18.98
N ASN A 65 18.97 -19.46 -18.00
CA ASN A 65 19.54 -20.62 -17.32
C ASN A 65 19.26 -21.95 -18.03
N GLY A 66 18.71 -21.92 -19.26
CA GLY A 66 18.40 -23.11 -20.06
C GLY A 66 17.26 -23.96 -19.48
N LEU A 67 16.42 -23.39 -18.62
CA LEU A 67 15.29 -24.07 -18.00
C LEU A 67 14.01 -23.79 -18.79
N SER A 68 13.18 -24.81 -18.99
CA SER A 68 11.81 -24.61 -19.48
C SER A 68 10.98 -23.99 -18.37
N ILE A 69 10.37 -22.84 -18.66
CA ILE A 69 9.54 -22.12 -17.70
C ILE A 69 8.31 -22.91 -17.27
N ASP A 70 7.65 -23.58 -18.20
CA ASP A 70 6.47 -24.42 -17.95
C ASP A 70 6.77 -25.56 -16.97
N SER A 71 7.98 -26.10 -17.00
CA SER A 71 8.42 -27.18 -16.09
C SER A 71 9.03 -26.69 -14.78
N SER A 72 9.31 -25.39 -14.65
CA SER A 72 10.13 -24.85 -13.55
C SER A 72 9.43 -23.78 -12.71
N TRP A 73 8.37 -23.14 -13.21
CA TRP A 73 7.71 -22.04 -12.50
C TRP A 73 7.21 -22.46 -11.11
N SER A 74 6.64 -23.65 -10.99
CA SER A 74 5.96 -24.12 -9.77
C SER A 74 6.90 -24.23 -8.57
N ARG A 75 8.17 -24.55 -8.81
CA ARG A 75 9.22 -24.60 -7.78
C ARG A 75 9.90 -23.26 -7.55
N SER A 76 10.12 -22.47 -8.60
CA SER A 76 10.96 -21.27 -8.55
C SER A 76 10.23 -20.04 -8.00
N VAL A 77 8.96 -19.86 -8.36
CA VAL A 77 8.12 -18.74 -7.95
C VAL A 77 8.02 -18.57 -6.42
N PRO A 78 7.63 -19.60 -5.63
CA PRO A 78 7.38 -19.42 -4.19
C PRO A 78 8.64 -19.12 -3.35
N ILE A 79 9.84 -19.29 -3.91
CA ILE A 79 11.10 -19.11 -3.17
C ILE A 79 11.31 -17.64 -2.81
N LYS A 80 10.95 -16.74 -3.72
CA LYS A 80 11.22 -15.29 -3.62
C LYS A 80 10.01 -14.47 -3.14
N MET A 81 8.90 -15.13 -2.82
CA MET A 81 7.67 -14.56 -2.27
C MET A 81 7.75 -14.30 -0.76
N ASN A 82 6.91 -13.39 -0.26
CA ASN A 82 6.65 -13.23 1.18
C ASN A 82 5.70 -14.32 1.72
N ARG A 83 5.34 -14.28 3.00
CA ARG A 83 4.47 -15.30 3.63
C ARG A 83 3.08 -15.38 2.99
N ASP A 84 2.43 -14.24 2.80
CA ASP A 84 1.04 -14.17 2.35
C ASP A 84 0.93 -14.51 0.86
N GLN A 85 1.86 -14.01 0.05
CA GLN A 85 2.01 -14.39 -1.36
C GLN A 85 2.23 -15.90 -1.51
N ARG A 86 3.05 -16.51 -0.65
CA ARG A 86 3.25 -17.98 -0.64
C ARG A 86 2.00 -18.74 -0.24
N SER A 87 1.23 -18.26 0.73
CA SER A 87 -0.04 -18.90 1.12
C SER A 87 -1.00 -18.91 -0.07
N TRP A 88 -1.21 -17.74 -0.68
CA TRP A 88 -2.02 -17.57 -1.87
C TRP A 88 -1.58 -18.48 -3.03
N PHE A 89 -0.27 -18.53 -3.30
CA PHE A 89 0.29 -19.39 -4.34
C PHE A 89 0.01 -20.87 -4.07
N ASN A 90 0.18 -21.30 -2.82
CA ASN A 90 -0.04 -22.69 -2.43
C ASN A 90 -1.50 -23.11 -2.51
N GLU A 91 -2.43 -22.19 -2.24
CA GLU A 91 -3.87 -22.44 -2.30
C GLU A 91 -4.39 -22.53 -3.74
N LEU A 92 -3.90 -21.67 -4.63
CA LEU A 92 -4.47 -21.53 -5.97
C LEU A 92 -3.66 -22.20 -7.09
N LEU A 93 -2.34 -22.26 -6.98
CA LEU A 93 -1.46 -22.64 -8.09
C LEU A 93 -0.69 -23.93 -7.84
N LYS A 94 -0.45 -24.30 -6.57
CA LYS A 94 0.33 -25.51 -6.27
C LYS A 94 -0.40 -26.78 -6.72
N GLY A 95 0.32 -27.64 -7.43
CA GLY A 95 -0.23 -28.87 -7.98
C GLY A 95 -1.12 -28.69 -9.22
N SER A 96 -1.26 -27.47 -9.73
CA SER A 96 -1.96 -27.23 -10.99
C SER A 96 -1.07 -27.59 -12.19
N ASN A 97 -1.67 -28.18 -13.22
CA ASN A 97 -1.00 -28.53 -14.47
C ASN A 97 -1.16 -27.42 -15.52
N LEU A 98 -0.93 -26.17 -15.11
CA LEU A 98 -1.05 -25.00 -15.96
C LEU A 98 0.26 -24.70 -16.68
N ILE A 99 0.15 -24.18 -17.91
CA ILE A 99 1.32 -23.61 -18.60
C ILE A 99 1.59 -22.20 -18.06
N TRP A 100 2.83 -21.74 -18.17
CA TRP A 100 3.29 -20.46 -17.63
C TRP A 100 2.44 -19.29 -18.10
N SER A 101 1.97 -19.30 -19.36
CA SER A 101 1.13 -18.22 -19.88
C SER A 101 -0.21 -18.09 -19.13
N GLU A 102 -0.78 -19.19 -18.66
CA GLU A 102 -2.02 -19.21 -17.87
C GLU A 102 -1.75 -18.75 -16.44
N VAL A 103 -0.68 -19.27 -15.84
CA VAL A 103 -0.22 -18.86 -14.51
C VAL A 103 0.05 -17.36 -14.46
N ARG A 104 0.75 -16.83 -15.47
CA ARG A 104 1.02 -15.40 -15.62
C ARG A 104 -0.28 -14.59 -15.67
N LYS A 105 -1.27 -15.01 -16.46
CA LYS A 105 -2.58 -14.33 -16.54
C LYS A 105 -3.29 -14.32 -15.19
N ILE A 106 -3.25 -15.43 -14.45
CA ILE A 106 -3.85 -15.53 -13.11
C ILE A 106 -3.16 -14.56 -12.14
N ILE A 107 -1.83 -14.58 -12.08
CA ILE A 107 -1.05 -13.70 -11.20
C ILE A 107 -1.38 -12.23 -11.50
N VAL A 108 -1.26 -11.81 -12.75
CA VAL A 108 -1.55 -10.43 -13.17
C VAL A 108 -2.96 -10.03 -12.80
N LYS A 109 -3.96 -10.87 -13.13
CA LYS A 109 -5.37 -10.59 -12.83
C LYS A 109 -5.62 -10.45 -11.33
N THR A 110 -5.04 -11.32 -10.52
CA THR A 110 -5.23 -11.29 -9.07
C THR A 110 -4.64 -10.03 -8.45
N TYR A 111 -3.41 -9.68 -8.78
CA TYR A 111 -2.77 -8.50 -8.20
C TYR A 111 -3.33 -7.18 -8.75
N ALA A 112 -3.76 -7.14 -10.02
CA ALA A 112 -4.49 -5.99 -10.57
C ALA A 112 -5.82 -5.77 -9.85
N ALA A 113 -6.58 -6.85 -9.57
CA ALA A 113 -7.82 -6.75 -8.81
C ALA A 113 -7.60 -6.30 -7.36
N GLN A 114 -6.50 -6.75 -6.73
CA GLN A 114 -6.13 -6.29 -5.39
C GLN A 114 -5.76 -4.81 -5.35
N ASP A 115 -5.01 -4.30 -6.34
CA ASP A 115 -4.68 -2.87 -6.42
C ASP A 115 -5.94 -2.01 -6.53
N ILE A 116 -6.89 -2.40 -7.40
CA ILE A 116 -8.17 -1.71 -7.55
C ILE A 116 -8.98 -1.76 -6.24
N ALA A 117 -9.09 -2.93 -5.61
CA ALA A 117 -9.83 -3.08 -4.36
C ALA A 117 -9.23 -2.21 -3.25
N GLN A 118 -7.90 -2.18 -3.15
CA GLN A 118 -7.19 -1.38 -2.16
C GLN A 118 -7.34 0.12 -2.42
N GLU A 119 -7.31 0.55 -3.68
CA GLU A 119 -7.58 1.94 -4.08
C GLU A 119 -9.00 2.36 -3.68
N LEU A 120 -10.01 1.54 -3.98
CA LEU A 120 -11.41 1.78 -3.59
C LEU A 120 -11.58 1.84 -2.06
N GLU A 121 -10.88 1.00 -1.31
CA GLU A 121 -10.89 1.06 0.15
C GLU A 121 -10.31 2.39 0.66
N TYR A 122 -9.18 2.83 0.12
CA TYR A 122 -8.62 4.14 0.50
C TYR A 122 -9.53 5.30 0.08
N MET A 123 -10.26 5.20 -1.03
CA MET A 123 -11.28 6.19 -1.40
C MET A 123 -12.41 6.25 -0.36
N ASP A 124 -12.93 5.11 0.09
CA ASP A 124 -13.97 5.06 1.13
C ASP A 124 -13.46 5.62 2.46
N GLN A 125 -12.24 5.24 2.87
CA GLN A 125 -11.57 5.81 4.04
C GLN A 125 -11.40 7.33 3.93
N LEU A 126 -11.04 7.86 2.75
CA LEU A 126 -10.88 9.29 2.52
C LEU A 126 -12.21 10.04 2.66
N LEU A 127 -13.30 9.47 2.15
CA LEU A 127 -14.64 10.08 2.18
C LEU A 127 -15.28 10.04 3.57
N SER A 128 -14.98 8.99 4.35
CA SER A 128 -15.45 8.82 5.72
C SER A 128 -14.57 9.52 6.76
N LEU A 129 -13.37 9.97 6.40
CA LEU A 129 -12.40 10.54 7.34
C LEU A 129 -12.97 11.74 8.10
N LYS A 130 -12.74 11.76 9.41
CA LYS A 130 -13.03 12.87 10.32
C LYS A 130 -11.83 13.20 11.19
N MET A 131 -11.67 14.49 11.49
CA MET A 131 -10.71 14.96 12.47
C MET A 131 -11.16 14.55 13.87
N VAL A 132 -10.25 13.93 14.63
CA VAL A 132 -10.53 13.52 16.01
C VAL A 132 -10.39 14.74 16.94
N PRO A 133 -11.19 14.87 18.02
CA PRO A 133 -11.17 16.08 18.87
C PRO A 133 -9.83 16.42 19.52
N ALA A 134 -8.99 15.41 19.78
CA ALA A 134 -7.66 15.59 20.38
C ALA A 134 -6.53 15.71 19.34
N GLU A 135 -6.82 15.54 18.05
CA GLU A 135 -5.83 15.57 16.97
C GLU A 135 -5.53 17.02 16.60
N SER A 136 -4.25 17.35 16.32
CA SER A 136 -3.91 18.66 15.79
C SER A 136 -4.29 18.78 14.31
N ILE A 137 -4.40 20.00 13.79
CA ILE A 137 -4.70 20.21 12.36
C ILE A 137 -3.58 19.63 11.50
N GLU A 138 -2.32 19.72 11.94
CA GLU A 138 -1.15 19.17 11.25
C GLU A 138 -1.23 17.64 11.17
N ALA A 139 -1.42 16.97 12.31
CA ALA A 139 -1.53 15.52 12.37
C ALA A 139 -2.71 15.01 11.50
N PHE A 140 -3.85 15.71 11.56
CA PHE A 140 -5.00 15.42 10.72
C PHE A 140 -4.71 15.63 9.23
N THR A 141 -4.04 16.74 8.87
CA THR A 141 -3.66 17.04 7.48
C THR A 141 -2.73 15.96 6.93
N ASP A 142 -1.74 15.53 7.71
CA ASP A 142 -0.80 14.50 7.32
C ASP A 142 -1.48 13.14 7.13
N ARG A 143 -2.40 12.78 8.03
CA ARG A 143 -3.23 11.57 7.89
C ARG A 143 -4.11 11.63 6.64
N PHE A 144 -4.79 12.74 6.41
CA PHE A 144 -5.63 12.95 5.23
C PHE A 144 -4.80 12.86 3.94
N GLN A 145 -3.65 13.53 3.87
CA GLN A 145 -2.77 13.52 2.70
C GLN A 145 -2.12 12.16 2.44
N ARG A 146 -1.87 11.35 3.47
CA ARG A 146 -1.41 9.96 3.29
C ARG A 146 -2.49 9.11 2.64
N ILE A 147 -3.71 9.13 3.15
CA ILE A 147 -4.83 8.35 2.60
C ILE A 147 -5.17 8.83 1.18
N ARG A 148 -5.18 10.15 0.94
CA ARG A 148 -5.39 10.72 -0.40
C ARG A 148 -4.39 10.16 -1.43
N ARG A 149 -3.09 10.13 -1.09
CA ARG A 149 -2.04 9.60 -1.97
C ARG A 149 -2.21 8.10 -2.23
N ALA A 150 -2.58 7.34 -1.20
CA ALA A 150 -2.85 5.91 -1.32
C ALA A 150 -4.10 5.62 -2.19
N ALA A 151 -5.10 6.49 -2.15
CA ALA A 151 -6.29 6.47 -3.02
C ALA A 151 -6.02 7.00 -4.44
N LYS A 152 -4.78 7.36 -4.79
CA LYS A 152 -4.41 8.04 -6.06
C LYS A 152 -5.30 9.25 -6.39
N TRP A 153 -5.82 9.94 -5.36
CA TRP A 153 -6.80 11.02 -5.51
C TRP A 153 -6.09 12.38 -5.67
N ASP A 154 -6.42 13.14 -6.72
CA ASP A 154 -5.80 14.45 -6.99
C ASP A 154 -6.00 15.48 -5.87
N ASP A 155 -5.02 16.35 -5.63
CA ASP A 155 -5.19 17.52 -4.74
C ASP A 155 -5.80 18.68 -5.53
N ASN A 156 -7.12 18.76 -5.52
CA ASN A 156 -7.89 19.77 -6.24
C ASN A 156 -9.04 20.31 -5.37
N ILE A 157 -9.84 21.22 -5.93
CA ILE A 157 -10.94 21.85 -5.20
C ILE A 157 -11.96 20.87 -4.61
N LYS A 158 -12.21 19.72 -5.27
CA LYS A 158 -13.11 18.69 -4.73
C LYS A 158 -12.52 18.09 -3.46
N THR A 159 -11.22 17.79 -3.49
CA THR A 159 -10.46 17.25 -2.36
C THR A 159 -10.35 18.25 -1.21
N ALA A 160 -10.11 19.52 -1.51
CA ALA A 160 -10.13 20.62 -0.53
C ALA A 160 -11.51 20.76 0.14
N SER A 161 -12.60 20.59 -0.63
CA SER A 161 -13.97 20.57 -0.13
C SER A 161 -14.25 19.34 0.77
N THR A 162 -13.76 18.16 0.38
CA THR A 162 -13.81 16.93 1.20
C THR A 162 -13.08 17.13 2.53
N TYR A 163 -11.85 17.65 2.50
CA TYR A 163 -11.08 17.98 3.69
C TYR A 163 -11.83 18.96 4.61
N LYS A 164 -12.41 20.03 4.06
CA LYS A 164 -13.22 20.99 4.82
C LYS A 164 -14.43 20.33 5.50
N ARG A 165 -15.06 19.34 4.86
CA ARG A 165 -16.19 18.57 5.42
C ARG A 165 -15.75 17.57 6.49
N ALA A 166 -14.48 17.19 6.50
CA ALA A 166 -13.89 16.31 7.50
C ALA A 166 -13.50 17.05 8.80
N LEU A 167 -13.39 18.38 8.75
CA LEU A 167 -13.17 19.21 9.94
C LEU A 167 -14.38 19.22 10.89
N PRO A 168 -14.16 19.44 12.19
CA PRO A 168 -15.24 19.65 13.16
C PRO A 168 -16.14 20.82 12.75
N ALA A 169 -17.42 20.76 13.14
CA ALA A 169 -18.44 21.71 12.68
C ALA A 169 -18.04 23.18 12.88
N PHE A 170 -17.43 23.51 14.02
CA PHE A 170 -17.00 24.87 14.33
C PHE A 170 -15.87 25.35 13.40
N LEU A 171 -14.81 24.55 13.20
CA LEU A 171 -13.73 24.89 12.27
C LEU A 171 -14.25 25.01 10.85
N ARG A 172 -15.13 24.10 10.44
CA ARG A 172 -15.75 24.12 9.12
C ARG A 172 -16.51 25.42 8.87
N GLN A 173 -17.26 25.93 9.85
CA GLN A 173 -17.99 27.20 9.75
C GLN A 173 -17.03 28.37 9.62
N GLU A 174 -16.04 28.49 10.52
CA GLU A 174 -15.08 29.59 10.50
C GLU A 174 -14.19 29.60 9.26
N VAL A 175 -13.70 28.43 8.85
CA VAL A 175 -12.97 28.27 7.59
C VAL A 175 -13.86 28.68 6.42
N SER A 176 -15.13 28.26 6.38
CA SER A 176 -16.04 28.66 5.30
C SER A 176 -16.24 30.17 5.25
N ARG A 177 -16.49 30.82 6.40
CA ARG A 177 -16.61 32.29 6.49
C ARG A 177 -15.36 32.98 5.94
N SER A 178 -14.20 32.45 6.29
CA SER A 178 -12.93 33.04 5.91
C SER A 178 -12.50 32.72 4.46
N LEU A 179 -13.22 31.82 3.78
CA LEU A 179 -13.07 31.50 2.35
C LEU A 179 -14.06 32.25 1.45
N LEU A 180 -15.13 32.86 1.98
CA LEU A 180 -16.22 33.48 1.19
C LEU A 180 -15.74 34.55 0.20
N ASN A 181 -14.65 35.25 0.51
CA ASN A 181 -14.13 36.37 -0.29
C ASN A 181 -12.86 36.00 -1.07
N LEU A 182 -12.53 34.72 -1.17
CA LEU A 182 -11.28 34.27 -1.80
C LEU A 182 -11.53 33.66 -3.18
N GLY A 183 -10.60 33.96 -4.10
CA GLY A 183 -10.53 33.33 -5.41
C GLY A 183 -10.38 31.82 -5.33
N ARG A 184 -10.76 31.11 -6.39
CA ARG A 184 -10.68 29.64 -6.48
C ARG A 184 -9.26 29.13 -6.25
N ASP A 185 -8.28 29.86 -6.76
CA ASP A 185 -6.83 29.64 -6.62
C ASP A 185 -6.35 29.69 -5.16
N GLN A 186 -7.08 30.32 -4.24
CA GLN A 186 -6.70 30.41 -2.83
C GLN A 186 -7.28 29.28 -1.97
N GLN A 187 -8.06 28.37 -2.57
CA GLN A 187 -8.78 27.30 -1.86
C GLN A 187 -8.88 25.98 -2.66
N ASP A 188 -8.02 25.82 -3.66
CA ASP A 188 -8.00 24.67 -4.57
C ASP A 188 -7.20 23.47 -4.06
N SER A 189 -6.58 23.56 -2.88
CA SER A 189 -5.80 22.46 -2.29
C SER A 189 -6.05 22.29 -0.81
N VAL A 190 -5.82 21.06 -0.33
CA VAL A 190 -5.91 20.71 1.10
C VAL A 190 -4.97 21.58 1.93
N ALA A 191 -3.75 21.83 1.46
CA ALA A 191 -2.76 22.63 2.18
C ALA A 191 -3.23 24.07 2.45
N LYS A 192 -3.88 24.70 1.46
CA LYS A 192 -4.42 26.06 1.57
C LYS A 192 -5.57 26.12 2.58
N VAL A 193 -6.50 25.15 2.51
CA VAL A 193 -7.61 25.06 3.48
C VAL A 193 -7.11 24.74 4.90
N ALA A 194 -6.11 23.87 5.05
CA ALA A 194 -5.49 23.55 6.32
C ALA A 194 -4.77 24.77 6.95
N ALA A 195 -4.04 25.55 6.15
CA ALA A 195 -3.42 26.79 6.60
C ALA A 195 -4.47 27.78 7.14
N LYS A 196 -5.62 27.84 6.49
CA LYS A 196 -6.73 28.67 6.94
C LYS A 196 -7.33 28.19 8.25
N ALA A 197 -7.53 26.88 8.39
CA ALA A 197 -8.00 26.27 9.64
C ALA A 197 -7.05 26.57 10.81
N ARG A 198 -5.73 26.50 10.58
CA ARG A 198 -4.73 26.89 11.59
C ARG A 198 -4.84 28.36 11.98
N LYS A 199 -4.94 29.26 11.00
CA LYS A 199 -5.08 30.71 11.26
C LYS A 199 -6.30 31.00 12.12
N VAL A 200 -7.45 30.42 11.77
CA VAL A 200 -8.70 30.54 12.55
C VAL A 200 -8.51 30.04 13.98
N LEU A 201 -7.89 28.87 14.17
CA LEU A 201 -7.66 28.32 15.50
C LEU A 201 -6.76 29.22 16.35
N SER A 202 -5.67 29.75 15.76
CA SER A 202 -4.77 30.69 16.44
C SER A 202 -5.43 32.03 16.80
N SER A 203 -6.29 32.57 15.93
CA SER A 203 -6.98 33.84 16.19
C SER A 203 -8.01 33.72 17.32
N ASN A 204 -8.71 32.59 17.42
CA ASN A 204 -9.62 32.33 18.53
C ASN A 204 -8.89 32.18 19.87
N LEU A 205 -7.72 31.53 19.87
CA LEU A 205 -6.88 31.45 21.08
C LEU A 205 -6.36 32.81 21.54
N CYS A 206 -6.06 33.73 20.61
CA CYS A 206 -5.54 35.06 20.91
C CYS A 206 -6.63 36.03 21.40
N SER A 207 -7.89 35.85 20.96
CA SER A 207 -9.00 36.71 21.36
C SER A 207 -9.43 36.56 22.83
N GLU A 208 -9.10 35.46 23.50
CA GLU A 208 -9.42 35.25 24.92
C GLU A 208 -8.44 35.94 25.89
N PHE A 209 -7.28 36.42 25.41
CA PHE A 209 -6.26 37.09 26.24
C PHE A 209 -6.45 38.61 26.35
N SER A 210 -7.44 39.17 25.65
CA SER A 210 -7.80 40.59 25.77
C SER A 210 -9.06 40.70 26.62
N PRO A 211 -9.00 41.21 27.87
CA PRO A 211 -10.20 41.53 28.63
C PRO A 211 -10.84 42.77 28.01
N SER A 212 -11.61 42.60 26.94
CA SER A 212 -12.47 43.65 26.39
C SER A 212 -13.89 43.48 26.95
N PRO A 213 -14.47 44.49 27.59
CA PRO A 213 -15.72 44.37 28.35
C PRO A 213 -16.98 44.36 27.47
N ARG A 214 -16.87 43.97 26.19
CA ARG A 214 -18.00 43.81 25.27
C ARG A 214 -17.65 42.79 24.20
N GLN A 215 -18.23 41.59 24.25
CA GLN A 215 -19.03 41.03 23.14
C GLN A 215 -19.35 39.54 23.30
N ALA A 216 -20.61 39.27 22.93
CA ALA A 216 -21.15 38.09 22.24
C ALA A 216 -20.68 36.70 22.67
N SER A 217 -21.65 35.92 23.14
CA SER A 217 -21.60 34.49 23.40
C SER A 217 -20.79 33.72 22.35
N VAL A 218 -19.55 33.37 22.70
CA VAL A 218 -18.78 32.34 21.98
C VAL A 218 -19.62 31.05 22.01
N PRO A 219 -19.83 30.36 20.86
CA PRO A 219 -20.59 29.11 20.85
C PRO A 219 -19.96 28.12 21.84
N ARG A 220 -20.74 27.57 22.77
CA ARG A 220 -20.25 26.67 23.85
C ARG A 220 -19.37 25.52 23.33
N GLN A 221 -19.60 25.06 22.10
CA GLN A 221 -18.80 24.03 21.45
C GLN A 221 -17.35 24.47 21.15
N VAL A 222 -17.13 25.73 20.78
CA VAL A 222 -15.79 26.29 20.58
C VAL A 222 -15.04 26.33 21.91
N PHE A 223 -15.72 26.79 22.97
CA PHE A 223 -15.16 26.86 24.32
C PHE A 223 -14.75 25.48 24.85
N ILE A 224 -15.62 24.47 24.69
CA ILE A 224 -15.31 23.08 25.08
C ILE A 224 -14.15 22.51 24.27
N PHE A 225 -14.13 22.71 22.95
CA PHE A 225 -13.06 22.19 22.09
C PHE A 225 -11.71 22.84 22.39
N VAL A 226 -11.69 24.15 22.58
CA VAL A 226 -10.49 24.91 22.98
C VAL A 226 -10.02 24.50 24.37
N SER A 227 -10.94 24.30 25.32
CA SER A 227 -10.62 23.82 26.67
C SER A 227 -10.02 22.42 26.65
N LEU A 228 -10.53 21.52 25.79
CA LEU A 228 -9.97 20.17 25.59
C LEU A 228 -8.53 20.24 25.04
N ILE A 229 -8.28 21.13 24.09
CA ILE A 229 -6.93 21.36 23.55
C ILE A 229 -6.00 21.94 24.63
N LYS A 230 -6.48 22.89 25.45
CA LYS A 230 -5.72 23.48 26.56
C LYS A 230 -5.36 22.42 27.61
N TRP A 231 -6.31 21.58 28.00
CA TRP A 231 -6.10 20.45 28.92
C TRP A 231 -5.04 19.48 28.39
N ASN A 232 -5.13 19.06 27.12
CA ASN A 232 -4.17 18.14 26.52
C ASN A 232 -2.77 18.74 26.33
N ARG A 233 -2.64 20.07 26.26
CA ARG A 233 -1.35 20.76 26.14
C ARG A 233 -0.74 21.16 27.49
N GLY A 234 -1.35 20.78 28.61
CA GLY A 234 -0.86 21.13 29.95
C GLY A 234 -0.93 22.63 30.26
N ILE A 235 -1.72 23.41 29.51
CA ILE A 235 -1.88 24.84 29.72
C ILE A 235 -2.98 25.02 30.79
N GLN A 236 -2.56 25.24 32.04
CA GLN A 236 -3.45 25.53 33.16
C GLN A 236 -4.34 26.74 32.86
N VAL A 237 -5.65 26.53 32.87
CA VAL A 237 -6.63 27.62 32.92
C VAL A 237 -6.75 28.01 34.40
N GLN A 238 -6.13 29.12 34.79
CA GLN A 238 -6.36 29.67 36.12
C GLN A 238 -7.79 30.23 36.22
N PRO A 239 -8.43 30.11 37.40
CA PRO A 239 -9.84 30.45 37.62
C PRO A 239 -10.16 31.93 37.39
#